data_AF-A0A0N0UZI7-F1
#
_entry.id   AF-A0A0N0UZI7-F1
#
_cell.length_a   1.000
_cell.length_b   1.000
_cell.length_c   1.000
_cell.angle_alpha   90.00
_cell.angle_beta   90.00
_cell.angle_gamma   90.00
#
_symmetry.space_group_name_H-M   'P 1'
#
loop_
_entity.id
_entity.type
_entity.pdbx_description
1 polymer ?
#
loop_
_entity_poly.entity_id
_entity_poly.type
_entity_poly.pdbx_seq_one_letter_code
_entity_poly.pdbx_strand_id
1 'polypeptide(L)'
;VFNRSEERYSIQGLIKKLMIIPSYHALFHELMSILMKNNYIQIEKDQLITLEKVEHISEQLDNQPERLLSMFSELKHFVHLLQTCVSVYPKILTGQESHMNVMFPNGRLDLVEKIYSDNPIADYYNDLLSHFIERYIQQRINLNNAPIHIMEVGAGTGSTTGFVL
;
A
#
# COMPACT_ATOMS: atom_id res chain seq x y z
N VAL A 1 -13.82 5.04 -17.90
CA VAL A 1 -13.32 3.88 -18.68
C VAL A 1 -13.67 2.65 -17.90
N PHE A 2 -13.87 1.51 -18.53
CA PHE A 2 -14.22 0.25 -17.87
C PHE A 2 -15.61 0.27 -17.23
N ASN A 3 -16.60 0.81 -17.96
CA ASN A 3 -18.00 0.86 -17.49
C ASN A 3 -18.87 -0.21 -18.15
N ARG A 4 -18.41 -0.80 -19.26
CA ARG A 4 -19.09 -1.86 -20.00
C ARG A 4 -18.11 -2.98 -20.30
N SER A 5 -18.62 -4.19 -20.46
CA SER A 5 -17.90 -5.32 -21.03
C SER A 5 -17.53 -5.05 -22.49
N GLU A 6 -16.49 -5.74 -22.95
CA GLU A 6 -15.98 -5.70 -24.33
C GLU A 6 -15.44 -4.34 -24.81
N GLU A 7 -15.26 -3.35 -23.92
CA GLU A 7 -14.54 -2.12 -24.25
C GLU A 7 -13.07 -2.45 -24.53
N ARG A 8 -12.53 -1.88 -25.62
CA ARG A 8 -11.16 -2.12 -26.09
C ARG A 8 -10.28 -0.89 -25.94
N TYR A 9 -9.09 -1.08 -25.41
CA TYR A 9 -8.12 -0.02 -25.18
C TYR A 9 -6.68 -0.48 -25.42
N SER A 10 -5.82 0.45 -25.82
CA SER A 10 -4.37 0.31 -25.59
C SER A 10 -3.99 0.95 -24.25
N ILE A 11 -2.96 0.43 -23.59
CA ILE A 11 -2.44 1.03 -22.34
C ILE A 11 -1.99 2.47 -22.59
N GLN A 12 -1.26 2.72 -23.68
CA GLN A 12 -0.83 4.07 -24.07
C GLN A 12 -2.03 5.02 -24.28
N GLY A 13 -3.11 4.50 -24.89
CA GLY A 13 -4.34 5.24 -25.11
C GLY A 13 -5.04 5.61 -23.81
N LEU A 14 -5.07 4.70 -22.83
CA LEU A 14 -5.61 4.97 -21.49
C LEU A 14 -4.77 5.99 -20.73
N ILE A 15 -3.44 5.84 -20.71
CA ILE A 15 -2.52 6.81 -20.08
C ILE A 15 -2.79 8.21 -20.62
N LYS A 16 -2.91 8.35 -21.95
CA LYS A 16 -3.20 9.64 -22.59
C LYS A 16 -4.61 10.15 -22.25
N LYS A 17 -5.64 9.30 -22.34
CA LYS A 17 -7.04 9.65 -22.08
C LYS A 17 -7.29 10.07 -20.64
N LEU A 18 -6.63 9.40 -19.70
CA LEU A 18 -6.71 9.66 -18.25
C LEU A 18 -5.71 10.71 -17.78
N MET A 19 -4.87 11.24 -18.69
CA MET A 19 -3.87 12.28 -18.42
C MET A 19 -2.88 11.88 -17.31
N ILE A 20 -2.45 10.62 -17.30
CA ILE A 20 -1.55 10.09 -16.26
C ILE A 20 -0.13 10.61 -16.52
N ILE A 21 0.46 11.23 -15.51
CA ILE A 21 1.80 11.81 -15.63
C ILE A 21 2.89 10.72 -15.68
N PRO A 22 4.05 10.98 -16.29
CA PRO A 22 5.10 9.97 -16.51
C PRO A 22 5.55 9.23 -15.24
N SER A 23 5.63 9.92 -14.10
CA SER A 23 6.04 9.31 -12.82
C SER A 23 5.12 8.19 -12.34
N TYR A 24 3.87 8.12 -12.84
CA TYR A 24 2.90 7.10 -12.47
C TYR A 24 2.62 6.07 -13.58
N HIS A 25 3.37 6.07 -14.69
CA HIS A 25 3.15 5.08 -15.76
C HIS A 25 3.41 3.66 -15.26
N ALA A 26 4.51 3.43 -14.54
CA ALA A 26 4.81 2.11 -13.96
C ALA A 26 3.74 1.65 -12.98
N LEU A 27 3.25 2.54 -12.11
CA LEU A 27 2.14 2.26 -11.21
C LEU A 27 0.86 1.91 -11.98
N PHE A 28 0.53 2.66 -13.03
CA PHE A 28 -0.65 2.40 -13.85
C PHE A 28 -0.59 1.02 -14.51
N HIS A 29 0.57 0.58 -14.98
CA HIS A 29 0.76 -0.78 -15.47
C HIS A 29 0.47 -1.83 -14.40
N GLU A 30 0.91 -1.61 -13.16
CA GLU A 30 0.60 -2.54 -12.06
C GLU A 30 -0.89 -2.53 -11.70
N LEU A 31 -1.56 -1.38 -11.75
CA LEU A 31 -3.02 -1.33 -11.58
C LEU A 31 -3.74 -2.18 -12.64
N MET A 32 -3.29 -2.14 -13.90
CA MET A 32 -3.83 -3.03 -14.95
C MET A 32 -3.52 -4.51 -14.64
N SER A 33 -2.31 -4.82 -14.18
CA SER A 33 -1.94 -6.18 -13.72
C SER A 33 -2.88 -6.69 -12.62
N ILE A 34 -3.22 -5.86 -11.64
CA ILE A 34 -4.17 -6.19 -10.57
C ILE A 34 -5.57 -6.46 -11.15
N LEU A 35 -6.07 -5.61 -12.04
CA LEU A 35 -7.36 -5.80 -12.68
C LEU A 35 -7.40 -7.10 -13.50
N MET A 36 -6.32 -7.42 -14.20
CA MET A 36 -6.19 -8.63 -15.01
C MET A 36 -6.18 -9.89 -14.14
N LYS A 37 -5.37 -9.91 -13.07
CA LYS A 37 -5.33 -11.03 -12.10
C LYS A 37 -6.70 -11.31 -11.46
N ASN A 38 -7.56 -10.29 -11.36
CA ASN A 38 -8.89 -10.39 -10.77
C ASN A 38 -10.03 -10.54 -11.81
N ASN A 39 -9.69 -10.83 -13.07
CA ASN A 39 -10.64 -11.05 -14.17
C ASN A 39 -11.59 -9.86 -14.43
N TYR A 40 -11.13 -8.63 -14.23
CA TYR A 40 -11.85 -7.43 -14.70
C TYR A 40 -11.49 -7.08 -16.14
N ILE A 41 -10.27 -7.42 -16.55
CA ILE A 41 -9.76 -7.17 -17.89
C ILE A 41 -8.95 -8.39 -18.35
N GLN A 42 -8.75 -8.48 -19.66
CA GLN A 42 -7.81 -9.42 -20.28
C GLN A 42 -7.02 -8.70 -21.38
N ILE A 43 -5.92 -9.31 -21.82
CA ILE A 43 -5.13 -8.80 -22.94
C ILE A 43 -5.22 -9.77 -24.12
N GLU A 44 -5.70 -9.28 -25.26
CA GLU A 44 -5.67 -10.00 -26.53
C GLU A 44 -4.98 -9.15 -27.59
N LYS A 45 -3.98 -9.71 -28.30
CA LYS A 45 -3.28 -9.02 -29.40
C LYS A 45 -2.85 -7.59 -29.05
N ASP A 46 -2.29 -7.41 -27.86
CA ASP A 46 -1.82 -6.12 -27.33
C ASP A 46 -2.94 -5.07 -27.09
N GLN A 47 -4.17 -5.54 -26.89
CA GLN A 47 -5.32 -4.72 -26.50
C GLN A 47 -5.90 -5.22 -25.18
N LEU A 48 -6.16 -4.28 -24.28
CA LEU A 48 -6.93 -4.50 -23.08
C LEU A 48 -8.41 -4.57 -23.44
N ILE A 49 -9.07 -5.63 -22.99
CA ILE A 49 -10.51 -5.86 -23.15
C ILE A 49 -11.14 -5.96 -21.77
N THR A 50 -12.21 -5.21 -21.53
CA THR A 50 -12.98 -5.32 -20.28
C THR A 50 -13.88 -6.55 -20.28
N LEU A 51 -13.99 -7.20 -19.13
CA LEU A 51 -14.83 -8.38 -18.92
C LEU A 51 -16.14 -7.99 -18.21
N GLU A 52 -17.16 -8.85 -18.25
CA GLU A 52 -18.49 -8.63 -17.64
C GLU A 52 -18.43 -8.13 -16.19
N LYS A 53 -17.43 -8.57 -15.43
CA LYS A 53 -17.22 -8.18 -14.03
C LYS A 53 -17.12 -6.66 -13.82
N VAL A 54 -16.73 -5.88 -14.83
CA VAL A 54 -16.65 -4.40 -14.70
C VAL A 54 -18.02 -3.73 -14.58
N GLU A 55 -19.09 -4.36 -15.09
CA GLU A 55 -20.44 -3.78 -15.11
C GLU A 55 -21.07 -3.75 -13.71
N HIS A 56 -20.61 -4.62 -12.81
CA HIS A 56 -21.15 -4.80 -11.46
C HIS A 56 -20.28 -4.18 -10.35
N ILE A 57 -19.29 -3.36 -10.69
CA ILE A 57 -18.33 -2.81 -9.71
C ILE A 57 -19.05 -1.95 -8.65
N SER A 58 -19.99 -1.09 -9.05
CA SER A 58 -20.68 -0.20 -8.11
C SER A 58 -21.46 -0.96 -7.06
N GLU A 59 -22.16 -2.03 -7.47
CA GLU A 59 -22.93 -2.91 -6.57
C GLU A 59 -22.01 -3.66 -5.59
N GLN A 60 -20.78 -3.95 -6.01
CA GLN A 60 -19.81 -4.67 -5.17
C GLN A 60 -19.10 -3.78 -4.16
N LEU A 61 -18.99 -2.48 -4.40
CA LEU A 61 -18.24 -1.56 -3.55
C LEU A 61 -19.06 -1.02 -2.35
N ASP A 62 -20.38 -1.04 -2.44
CA ASP A 62 -21.25 -0.57 -1.36
C ASP A 62 -21.05 -1.40 -0.08
N ASN A 63 -20.79 -0.72 1.04
CA ASN A 63 -20.60 -1.28 2.39
C ASN A 63 -19.42 -2.24 2.60
N GLN A 64 -18.47 -2.35 1.65
CA GLN A 64 -17.29 -3.22 1.82
C GLN A 64 -16.39 -2.82 3.01
N PRO A 65 -16.06 -1.53 3.20
CA PRO A 65 -15.24 -1.11 4.35
C PRO A 65 -15.91 -1.45 5.68
N GLU A 66 -17.20 -1.15 5.84
CA GLU A 66 -17.96 -1.41 7.05
C GLU A 66 -18.04 -2.91 7.33
N ARG A 67 -18.31 -3.72 6.29
CA ARG A 67 -18.34 -5.18 6.41
C ARG A 67 -16.98 -5.73 6.83
N LEU A 68 -15.90 -5.28 6.19
CA LEU A 68 -14.54 -5.73 6.50
C LEU A 68 -14.17 -5.39 7.95
N LEU A 69 -14.47 -4.16 8.39
CA LEU A 69 -14.18 -3.71 9.76
C LEU A 69 -15.07 -4.37 10.82
N SER A 70 -16.28 -4.82 10.45
CA SER A 70 -17.12 -5.62 11.35
C SER A 70 -16.54 -7.01 11.62
N MET A 71 -15.76 -7.54 10.67
CA MET A 71 -15.09 -8.85 10.78
C MET A 71 -13.67 -8.73 11.34
N PHE A 72 -12.96 -7.65 10.99
CA PHE A 72 -11.54 -7.44 11.27
C PHE A 72 -11.29 -5.98 11.68
N SER A 73 -11.61 -5.66 12.93
CA SER A 73 -11.46 -4.31 13.49
C SER A 73 -10.01 -3.79 13.51
N GLU A 74 -9.04 -4.71 13.55
CA GLU A 74 -7.60 -4.45 13.49
C GLU A 74 -7.17 -3.79 12.16
N LEU A 75 -7.95 -3.96 11.09
CA LEU A 75 -7.66 -3.35 9.78
C LEU A 75 -8.09 -1.88 9.68
N LYS A 76 -8.66 -1.29 10.74
CA LYS A 76 -9.22 0.09 10.73
C LYS A 76 -8.26 1.13 10.15
N HIS A 77 -6.97 1.07 10.51
CA HIS A 77 -6.00 2.05 10.05
C HIS A 77 -5.64 1.83 8.57
N PHE A 78 -5.52 0.58 8.14
CA PHE A 78 -5.29 0.20 6.73
C PHE A 78 -6.44 0.66 5.84
N VAL A 79 -7.68 0.37 6.26
CA VAL A 79 -8.88 0.77 5.52
C VAL A 79 -8.98 2.29 5.43
N HIS A 80 -8.72 3.00 6.54
CA HIS A 80 -8.74 4.46 6.54
C HIS A 80 -7.71 5.05 5.57
N LEU A 81 -6.44 4.62 5.63
CA LEU A 81 -5.41 5.09 4.70
C LEU A 81 -5.76 4.77 3.24
N LEU A 82 -6.28 3.56 2.97
CA LEU A 82 -6.72 3.17 1.63
C LEU A 82 -7.82 4.10 1.11
N GLN A 83 -8.85 4.37 1.92
CA GLN A 83 -9.94 5.27 1.56
C GLN A 83 -9.44 6.69 1.32
N THR A 84 -8.55 7.21 2.18
CA THR A 84 -7.91 8.52 2.01
C THR A 84 -7.22 8.61 0.64
N CYS A 85 -6.37 7.65 0.30
CA CYS A 85 -5.65 7.64 -0.96
C CYS A 85 -6.57 7.47 -2.18
N VAL A 86 -7.52 6.52 -2.13
CA VAL A 86 -8.41 6.20 -3.27
C VAL A 86 -9.36 7.37 -3.58
N SER A 87 -9.81 8.11 -2.56
CA SER A 87 -10.73 9.25 -2.74
C SER A 87 -10.17 10.38 -3.61
N VAL A 88 -8.84 10.51 -3.67
CA VAL A 88 -8.14 11.55 -4.46
C VAL A 88 -7.22 10.96 -5.52
N TYR A 89 -7.27 9.65 -5.74
CA TYR A 89 -6.36 8.92 -6.63
C TYR A 89 -6.30 9.47 -8.06
N PRO A 90 -7.42 9.89 -8.69
CA PRO A 90 -7.37 10.55 -10.01
C PRO A 90 -6.52 11.83 -10.01
N LYS A 91 -6.58 12.63 -8.93
CA LYS A 91 -5.78 13.85 -8.80
C LYS A 91 -4.31 13.52 -8.58
N ILE A 92 -4.00 12.46 -7.83
CA ILE A 92 -2.62 11.98 -7.66
C ILE A 92 -2.06 11.54 -9.01
N LEU A 93 -2.75 10.66 -9.74
CA LEU A 93 -2.27 10.10 -11.01
C LEU A 93 -2.09 11.16 -12.11
N THR A 94 -2.81 12.27 -12.01
CA THR A 94 -2.70 13.42 -12.93
C THR A 94 -1.74 14.51 -12.43
N GLY A 95 -1.12 14.33 -11.26
CA GLY A 95 -0.22 15.31 -10.66
C GLY A 95 -0.89 16.57 -10.09
N GLN A 96 -2.22 16.59 -10.01
CA GLN A 96 -2.99 17.69 -9.43
C GLN A 96 -2.91 17.72 -7.90
N GLU A 97 -2.62 16.57 -7.28
CA GLU A 97 -2.44 16.42 -5.83
C GLU A 97 -1.15 15.65 -5.54
N SER A 98 -0.41 16.08 -4.51
CA SER A 98 0.80 15.38 -4.09
C SER A 98 0.46 14.15 -3.25
N HIS A 99 0.91 12.97 -3.67
CA HIS A 99 0.82 11.75 -2.85
C HIS A 99 1.44 11.93 -1.45
N MET A 100 2.50 12.74 -1.33
CA MET A 100 3.11 13.07 -0.04
C MET A 100 2.17 13.87 0.85
N ASN A 101 1.42 14.85 0.31
CA ASN A 101 0.47 15.64 1.10
C ASN A 101 -0.72 14.81 1.56
N VAL A 102 -1.12 13.81 0.76
CA VAL A 102 -2.23 12.90 1.06
C VAL A 102 -1.83 11.90 2.14
N MET A 103 -0.64 11.28 2.02
CA MET A 103 -0.16 10.32 3.02
C MET A 103 0.38 10.98 4.29
N PHE A 104 0.93 12.19 4.17
CA PHE A 104 1.51 12.97 5.27
C PHE A 104 0.88 14.37 5.36
N PRO A 105 -0.40 14.49 5.76
CA PRO A 105 -1.04 15.79 5.90
C PRO A 105 -0.26 16.70 6.84
N ASN A 106 0.06 17.91 6.38
CA ASN A 106 0.92 18.87 7.11
C ASN A 106 2.31 18.31 7.49
N GLY A 107 2.82 17.33 6.75
CA GLY A 107 4.09 16.66 7.03
C GLY A 107 4.08 15.72 8.24
N ARG A 108 2.90 15.42 8.79
CA ARG A 108 2.75 14.55 9.97
C ARG A 108 2.72 13.08 9.57
N LEU A 109 3.31 12.23 10.42
CA LEU A 109 3.37 10.79 10.21
C LEU A 109 2.11 10.05 10.69
N ASP A 110 1.24 10.70 11.48
CA ASP A 110 0.12 10.08 12.20
C ASP A 110 -0.74 9.11 11.38
N LEU A 111 -0.98 9.42 10.09
CA LEU A 111 -1.82 8.60 9.23
C LEU A 111 -1.13 7.27 8.86
N VAL A 112 0.16 7.32 8.59
CA VAL A 112 0.98 6.17 8.17
C VAL A 112 1.54 5.42 9.36
N GLU A 113 1.90 6.13 10.44
CA GLU A 113 2.46 5.53 11.66
C GLU A 113 1.52 4.49 12.25
N LYS A 114 0.20 4.71 12.24
CA LYS A 114 -0.83 3.78 12.73
C LYS A 114 -0.99 2.49 11.90
N ILE A 115 -0.33 2.41 10.76
CA ILE A 115 -0.21 1.17 9.97
C ILE A 115 0.91 0.28 10.54
N TYR A 116 1.96 0.93 11.07
CA TYR A 116 3.16 0.29 11.61
C TYR A 116 3.10 0.08 13.13
N SER A 117 2.39 0.97 13.83
CA SER A 117 2.05 0.90 15.26
C SER A 117 0.59 0.46 15.41
N ASP A 118 0.28 -0.34 16.42
CA ASP A 118 -1.03 -1.02 16.61
C ASP A 118 -1.34 -2.10 15.55
N ASN A 119 -0.31 -2.77 15.04
CA ASN A 119 -0.46 -3.90 14.14
C ASN A 119 0.10 -5.16 14.81
N PRO A 120 -0.75 -6.10 15.25
CA PRO A 120 -0.31 -7.33 15.92
C PRO A 120 0.72 -8.14 15.14
N ILE A 121 0.70 -8.06 13.79
CA ILE A 121 1.69 -8.70 12.93
C ILE A 121 3.04 -7.98 13.06
N ALA A 122 3.04 -6.64 13.00
CA ALA A 122 4.26 -5.85 13.16
C ALA A 122 4.83 -6.01 14.58
N ASP A 123 3.98 -5.99 15.61
CA ASP A 123 4.38 -6.19 17.00
C ASP A 123 5.02 -7.56 17.20
N TYR A 124 4.44 -8.63 16.63
CA TYR A 124 5.02 -9.97 16.68
C TYR A 124 6.43 -10.02 16.07
N TYR A 125 6.62 -9.43 14.88
CA TYR A 125 7.93 -9.45 14.24
C TYR A 125 8.94 -8.52 14.93
N ASN A 126 8.50 -7.38 15.46
CA ASN A 126 9.35 -6.49 16.25
C ASN A 126 9.80 -7.17 17.55
N ASP A 127 8.91 -7.91 18.23
CA ASP A 127 9.26 -8.67 19.42
C ASP A 127 10.25 -9.79 19.10
N LEU A 128 10.02 -10.55 18.02
CA LEU A 128 10.94 -11.59 17.56
C LEU A 128 12.33 -11.02 17.23
N LEU A 129 12.39 -9.88 16.56
CA LEU A 129 13.62 -9.18 16.23
C LEU A 129 14.37 -8.73 17.50
N SER A 130 13.63 -8.18 18.47
CA SER A 130 14.18 -7.73 19.75
C SER A 130 14.83 -8.89 20.51
N HIS A 131 14.15 -10.04 20.60
CA HIS A 131 14.68 -11.26 21.20
C HIS A 131 15.95 -11.77 20.48
N PHE A 132 15.98 -11.68 19.15
CA PHE A 132 17.15 -12.09 18.38
C PHE A 132 18.37 -11.20 18.68
N ILE A 133 18.16 -9.88 18.70
CA ILE A 133 19.21 -8.89 18.98
C ILE A 133 19.70 -9.00 20.43
N GLU A 134 18.81 -9.17 21.39
CA GLU A 134 19.16 -9.39 22.79
C GLU A 134 20.06 -10.63 22.95
N ARG A 135 19.67 -11.76 22.35
CA ARG A 135 20.46 -12.99 22.39
C ARG A 135 21.82 -12.82 21.74
N TYR A 136 21.90 -12.09 20.62
CA TYR A 136 23.16 -11.78 19.97
C TYR A 136 24.07 -10.93 20.88
N ILE A 137 23.53 -9.89 21.50
CA ILE A 137 24.25 -9.02 22.43
C ILE A 137 24.78 -9.82 23.62
N GLN A 138 23.95 -10.65 24.25
CA GLN A 138 24.35 -11.50 25.38
C GLN A 138 25.50 -12.44 24.99
N GLN A 139 25.42 -13.08 23.82
CA GLN A 139 26.50 -13.94 23.32
C GLN A 139 27.80 -13.16 23.07
N ARG A 140 27.72 -11.94 22.52
CA ARG A 140 28.89 -11.10 22.25
C ARG A 140 29.56 -10.61 23.53
N ILE A 141 28.78 -10.15 24.51
CA ILE A 141 29.27 -9.71 25.81
C ILE A 141 30.02 -10.85 26.51
N ASN A 142 29.48 -12.07 26.47
CA ASN A 142 30.13 -13.25 27.07
C ASN A 142 31.47 -13.63 26.41
N LEU A 143 31.69 -13.22 25.15
CA LEU A 143 32.95 -13.46 24.44
C LEU A 143 33.97 -12.33 24.67
N ASN A 144 33.51 -11.09 24.67
CA ASN A 144 34.34 -9.91 24.86
C ASN A 144 33.49 -8.71 25.31
N ASN A 145 33.88 -8.05 26.39
CA ASN A 145 33.23 -6.84 26.94
C ASN A 145 33.50 -5.57 26.11
N ALA A 146 33.74 -5.69 24.81
CA ALA A 146 33.90 -4.53 23.93
C ALA A 146 32.54 -3.88 23.63
N PRO A 147 32.49 -2.56 23.40
CA PRO A 147 31.27 -1.87 22.97
C PRO A 147 30.66 -2.51 21.71
N ILE A 148 29.33 -2.62 21.70
CA ILE A 148 28.56 -3.11 20.55
C ILE A 148 27.92 -1.90 19.86
N HIS A 149 28.12 -1.80 18.55
CA HIS A 149 27.52 -0.77 17.71
C HIS A 149 26.45 -1.40 16.81
N ILE A 150 25.23 -0.85 16.85
CA ILE A 150 24.09 -1.30 16.05
C ILE A 150 23.66 -0.16 15.14
N MET A 151 23.38 -0.48 13.88
CA MET A 151 22.93 0.48 12.87
C MET A 151 21.65 -0.04 12.23
N GLU A 152 20.59 0.75 12.29
CA GLU A 152 19.35 0.50 11.57
C GLU A 152 19.35 1.29 10.24
N VAL A 153 19.21 0.57 9.12
CA VAL A 153 19.17 1.20 7.80
C VAL A 153 17.71 1.50 7.44
N GLY A 154 17.41 2.77 7.18
CA GLY A 154 16.07 3.18 6.76
C GLY A 154 15.02 3.12 7.87
N ALA A 155 15.38 3.50 9.10
CA ALA A 155 14.53 3.46 10.29
C ALA A 155 13.14 4.12 10.14
N GLY A 156 12.96 5.01 9.15
CA GLY A 156 11.65 5.50 8.76
C GLY A 156 10.90 6.17 9.90
N THR A 157 9.71 5.67 10.25
CA THR A 157 8.87 6.17 11.35
C THR A 157 9.43 5.86 12.75
N GLY A 158 10.51 5.07 12.85
CA GLY A 158 11.10 4.67 14.13
C GLY A 158 10.29 3.62 14.89
N SER A 159 9.26 3.05 14.28
CA SER A 159 8.36 2.09 14.94
C SER A 159 9.09 0.82 15.38
N THR A 160 9.99 0.27 14.54
CA THR A 160 10.85 -0.86 14.92
C THR A 160 11.97 -0.43 15.86
N THR A 161 12.56 0.76 15.64
CA THR A 161 13.58 1.34 16.52
C THR A 161 13.12 1.34 17.97
N GLY A 162 11.92 1.85 18.27
CA GLY A 162 11.41 1.95 19.64
C GLY A 162 11.20 0.61 20.36
N PHE A 163 11.11 -0.51 19.63
CA PHE A 163 11.06 -1.85 20.22
C PHE A 163 12.46 -2.43 20.48
N VAL A 164 13.44 -2.05 19.66
CA VAL A 164 14.72 -2.76 19.53
C VAL A 164 15.91 -1.99 20.11
N LEU A 165 15.94 -0.66 19.96
CA LEU A 165 17.10 0.22 20.23
C LEU A 165 16.76 1.27 21.29
#